data_AF-A0A9D7D2J0-F1
#
_entry.id   AF-A0A9D7D2J0-F1
#
_cell.length_a   1.000
_cell.length_b   1.000
_cell.length_c   1.000
_cell.angle_alpha   90.00
_cell.angle_beta   90.00
_cell.angle_gamma   90.00
#
_symmetry.space_group_name_H-M   'P 1'
#
loop_
_entity.id
_entity.type
_entity.pdbx_description
1 polymer ?
#
loop_
_entity_poly.entity_id
_entity_poly.type
_entity_poly.pdbx_seq_one_letter_code
_entity_poly.pdbx_strand_id
1 'polypeptide(L)'
;MNWFWVNRSASGTDHDISYPGYAPAGYAVEGPVFAAADVGGVGMHALYNCQMGANRFVSPSSTCEGQTRVSASPIGYVFTQAAAGRTPIYRCNYAGDHFVSTSATCEVGVSPEGVLGYF
;
A
#
# COMPACT_ATOMS: atom_id res chain seq x y z
N MET A 1 15.62 13.02 2.96
CA MET A 1 14.79 11.81 2.87
C MET A 1 14.33 11.49 4.26
N ASN A 2 13.05 11.73 4.51
CA ASN A 2 12.40 11.35 5.75
C ASN A 2 11.55 10.12 5.50
N TRP A 3 11.43 9.29 6.52
CA TRP A 3 10.57 8.13 6.51
C TRP A 3 9.33 8.39 7.34
N PHE A 4 8.20 7.89 6.89
CA PHE A 4 6.95 7.94 7.63
C PHE A 4 6.23 6.60 7.54
N TRP A 5 5.41 6.32 8.54
CA TRP A 5 4.57 5.16 8.55
C TRP A 5 3.33 5.38 7.68
N VAL A 6 3.06 4.41 6.81
CA VAL A 6 1.78 4.25 6.14
C VAL A 6 0.96 3.27 6.98
N ASN A 7 -0.25 3.70 7.34
CA ASN A 7 -1.16 2.89 8.13
C ASN A 7 -2.15 2.17 7.22
N ARG A 8 -2.60 1.00 7.65
CA ARG A 8 -3.80 0.37 7.10
C ARG A 8 -5.03 0.98 7.77
N SER A 9 -6.09 1.11 7.01
CA SER A 9 -7.36 1.64 7.49
C SER A 9 -8.51 0.79 6.95
N ALA A 10 -9.57 0.61 7.72
CA ALA A 10 -10.69 -0.24 7.34
C ALA A 10 -12.03 0.47 7.57
N SER A 11 -12.93 0.36 6.60
CA SER A 11 -14.37 0.49 6.81
C SER A 11 -14.93 -0.93 6.86
N GLY A 12 -16.04 -1.20 7.56
CA GLY A 12 -16.49 -2.58 7.86
C GLY A 12 -16.60 -3.59 6.71
N THR A 13 -16.41 -3.17 5.45
CA THR A 13 -16.40 -4.00 4.23
C THR A 13 -15.21 -3.77 3.29
N ASP A 14 -14.29 -2.84 3.58
CA ASP A 14 -13.22 -2.43 2.64
C ASP A 14 -11.98 -1.93 3.38
N HIS A 15 -10.79 -2.26 2.88
CA HIS A 15 -9.54 -1.70 3.37
C HIS A 15 -8.98 -0.63 2.43
N ASP A 16 -8.36 0.38 3.03
CA ASP A 16 -7.56 1.39 2.36
C ASP A 16 -6.27 1.61 3.19
N ILE A 17 -5.48 2.59 2.80
CA ILE A 17 -4.33 3.06 3.55
C ILE A 17 -4.50 4.54 3.94
N SER A 18 -3.81 4.95 5.00
CA SER A 18 -3.68 6.35 5.39
C SER A 18 -2.20 6.74 5.51
N TYR A 19 -1.89 7.95 5.06
CA TYR A 19 -0.53 8.49 4.95
C TYR A 19 -0.56 10.00 5.09
N PRO A 20 0.59 10.69 5.29
CA PRO A 20 0.61 12.14 5.44
C PRO A 20 -0.15 12.86 4.30
N GLY A 21 -1.19 13.61 4.69
CA GLY A 21 -2.06 14.33 3.74
C GLY A 21 -3.25 13.53 3.19
N TYR A 22 -3.44 12.26 3.57
CA TYR A 22 -4.58 11.45 3.17
C TYR A 22 -5.08 10.55 4.31
N ALA A 23 -6.36 10.72 4.67
CA ALA A 23 -7.10 9.80 5.53
C ALA A 23 -8.47 9.54 4.88
N PRO A 24 -8.81 8.28 4.57
CA PRO A 24 -10.09 7.97 3.94
C PRO A 24 -11.25 8.19 4.92
N ALA A 25 -12.24 8.98 4.48
CA ALA A 25 -13.40 9.28 5.31
C ALA A 25 -14.22 8.01 5.59
N GLY A 26 -14.57 7.79 6.86
CA GLY A 26 -15.34 6.61 7.28
C GLY A 26 -14.53 5.34 7.55
N TYR A 27 -13.19 5.39 7.44
CA TYR A 27 -12.31 4.29 7.76
C TYR A 27 -11.65 4.52 9.12
N ALA A 28 -11.58 3.47 9.94
CA ALA A 28 -10.80 3.46 11.17
C ALA A 28 -9.35 3.09 10.87
N VAL A 29 -8.39 3.74 11.53
CA VAL A 29 -6.97 3.37 11.42
C VAL A 29 -6.72 2.09 12.22
N GLU A 30 -6.21 1.06 11.56
CA GLU A 30 -5.84 -0.21 12.21
C GLU A 30 -4.43 -0.15 12.78
N GLY A 31 -3.52 0.55 12.09
CA GLY A 31 -2.15 0.76 12.54
C GLY A 31 -1.13 0.77 11.40
N PRO A 32 0.16 0.98 11.72
CA PRO A 32 1.23 1.05 10.73
C PRO A 32 1.47 -0.32 10.07
N VAL A 33 1.67 -0.33 8.75
CA VAL A 33 1.95 -1.57 8.00
C VAL A 33 3.30 -1.54 7.28
N PHE A 34 3.71 -0.40 6.73
CA PHE A 34 5.04 -0.22 6.14
C PHE A 34 5.52 1.22 6.28
N ALA A 35 6.84 1.42 6.20
CA ALA A 35 7.43 2.74 6.12
C ALA A 35 7.69 3.12 4.65
N ALA A 36 7.48 4.39 4.30
CA ALA A 36 7.79 4.92 2.98
C ALA A 36 8.64 6.18 3.10
N ALA A 37 9.47 6.43 2.09
CA ALA A 37 10.23 7.66 1.96
C ALA A 37 9.39 8.77 1.30
N ASP A 38 9.60 10.01 1.73
CA ASP A 38 8.96 11.21 1.16
C ASP A 38 9.48 11.60 -0.22
N VAL A 39 10.72 11.23 -0.53
CA VAL A 39 11.39 11.52 -1.80
C VAL A 39 11.99 10.23 -2.36
N GLY A 40 11.84 10.01 -3.66
CA GLY A 40 12.42 8.86 -4.34
C GLY A 40 13.94 8.91 -4.45
N GLY A 41 14.56 7.74 -4.61
CA GLY A 41 16.00 7.59 -4.79
C GLY A 41 16.34 6.41 -5.69
N VAL A 42 17.63 6.14 -5.86
CA VAL A 42 18.12 4.99 -6.65
C VAL A 42 17.58 3.69 -6.06
N GLY A 43 17.03 2.83 -6.92
CA GLY A 43 16.46 1.54 -6.51
C GLY A 43 15.13 1.64 -5.77
N MET A 44 14.42 2.76 -5.90
CA MET A 44 13.10 2.96 -5.32
C MET A 44 12.06 3.25 -6.41
N HIS A 45 10.81 2.90 -6.13
CA HIS A 45 9.65 3.31 -6.94
C HIS A 45 8.55 3.84 -6.05
N ALA A 46 7.65 4.61 -6.66
CA ALA A 46 6.49 5.16 -5.99
C ALA A 46 5.37 4.13 -5.85
N LEU A 47 4.66 4.14 -4.71
CA LEU A 47 3.37 3.48 -4.57
C LEU A 47 2.24 4.49 -4.72
N TYR A 48 1.12 4.03 -5.28
CA TYR A 48 -0.06 4.84 -5.57
C TYR A 48 -1.28 4.22 -4.89
N ASN A 49 -2.12 5.07 -4.28
CA ASN A 49 -3.43 4.65 -3.79
C ASN A 49 -4.43 4.71 -4.96
N CYS A 50 -5.06 3.59 -5.24
CA CYS A 50 -5.88 3.35 -6.42
C CYS A 50 -7.30 2.94 -6.01
N GLN A 51 -8.25 3.25 -6.89
CA GLN A 51 -9.66 2.96 -6.69
C GLN A 51 -10.24 2.24 -7.90
N MET A 52 -10.86 1.08 -7.64
CA MET A 52 -11.63 0.29 -8.61
C MET A 52 -13.08 0.17 -8.11
N GLY A 53 -13.98 0.97 -8.68
CA GLY A 53 -15.35 1.05 -8.16
C GLY A 53 -15.36 1.57 -6.72
N ALA A 54 -15.89 0.77 -5.80
CA ALA A 54 -15.87 1.09 -4.36
C ALA A 54 -14.57 0.68 -3.66
N ASN A 55 -13.84 -0.30 -4.20
CA ASN A 55 -12.69 -0.94 -3.57
C ASN A 55 -11.43 -0.09 -3.71
N ARG A 56 -10.56 -0.14 -2.70
CA ARG A 56 -9.25 0.53 -2.70
C ARG A 56 -8.13 -0.50 -2.81
N PHE A 57 -7.04 -0.13 -3.46
CA PHE A 57 -5.88 -0.98 -3.55
C PHE A 57 -4.61 -0.16 -3.78
N VAL A 58 -3.46 -0.72 -3.41
CA VAL A 58 -2.15 -0.08 -3.64
C VAL A 58 -1.51 -0.66 -4.90
N SER A 59 -0.88 0.19 -5.71
CA SER A 59 -0.19 -0.23 -6.94
C SER A 59 1.15 0.48 -7.10
N PRO A 60 2.19 -0.16 -7.65
CA PRO A 60 3.40 0.54 -8.13
C PRO A 60 3.17 1.25 -9.48
N SER A 61 2.05 1.00 -10.15
CA SER A 61 1.73 1.63 -11.43
C SER A 61 1.23 3.06 -11.25
N SER A 62 1.89 4.01 -11.91
CA SER A 62 1.46 5.42 -11.93
C SER A 62 0.10 5.65 -12.60
N THR A 63 -0.38 4.68 -13.37
CA THR A 63 -1.71 4.69 -14.00
C THR A 63 -2.72 3.83 -13.24
N CYS A 64 -2.40 3.39 -12.02
CA CYS A 64 -3.26 2.54 -11.19
C CYS A 64 -3.80 1.32 -11.94
N GLU A 65 -2.98 0.69 -12.81
CA GLU A 65 -3.41 -0.46 -13.62
C GLU A 65 -4.64 -0.15 -14.50
N GLY A 66 -4.75 1.10 -14.97
CA GLY A 66 -5.90 1.59 -15.74
C GLY A 66 -7.08 2.08 -14.90
N GLN A 67 -6.94 2.07 -13.57
CA GLN A 67 -7.96 2.52 -12.62
C GLN A 67 -7.73 3.98 -12.19
N THR A 68 -8.56 4.47 -11.26
CA THR A 68 -8.50 5.86 -10.80
C THR A 68 -7.49 6.01 -9.68
N ARG A 69 -6.66 7.06 -9.74
CA ARG A 69 -5.82 7.47 -8.60
C ARG A 69 -6.66 8.20 -7.57
N VAL A 70 -6.52 7.82 -6.31
CA VAL A 70 -7.19 8.50 -5.20
C VAL A 70 -6.57 9.87 -4.91
N SER A 71 -5.26 10.00 -5.17
CA SER A 71 -4.53 11.26 -5.03
C SER A 71 -3.61 11.52 -6.23
N ALA A 72 -3.39 12.81 -6.54
CA ALA A 72 -2.44 13.24 -7.56
C ALA A 72 -0.98 12.98 -7.18
N SER A 73 -0.68 12.85 -5.88
CA SER A 73 0.64 12.49 -5.36
C SER A 73 0.74 10.99 -5.08
N PRO A 74 1.95 10.39 -5.16
CA PRO A 74 2.15 9.04 -4.67
C PRO A 74 1.97 9.00 -3.15
N ILE A 75 1.77 7.79 -2.62
CA ILE A 75 1.76 7.51 -1.19
C ILE A 75 3.13 7.83 -0.59
N GLY A 76 4.17 7.43 -1.31
CA GLY A 76 5.57 7.52 -0.93
C GLY A 76 6.42 6.57 -1.79
N TYR A 77 7.69 6.43 -1.44
CA TYR A 77 8.66 5.62 -2.19
C TYR A 77 9.17 4.44 -1.36
N VAL A 78 9.29 3.28 -2.00
CA VAL A 78 9.76 2.01 -1.40
C VAL A 78 10.85 1.41 -2.27
N PHE A 79 11.69 0.54 -1.70
CA PHE A 79 12.73 -0.16 -2.46
C PHE A 79 12.13 -1.18 -3.43
N THR A 80 12.76 -1.34 -4.59
CA THR A 80 12.33 -2.27 -5.65
C THR A 80 12.78 -3.71 -5.40
N GLN A 81 13.84 -3.91 -4.62
CA GLN A 81 14.48 -5.22 -4.43
C GLN A 81 14.60 -5.60 -2.97
N ALA A 82 14.46 -6.90 -2.71
CA ALA A 82 14.80 -7.51 -1.42
C ALA A 82 16.28 -7.27 -1.09
N ALA A 83 16.57 -7.09 0.20
CA ALA A 83 17.92 -7.05 0.74
C ALA A 83 17.88 -7.49 2.21
N ALA A 84 19.03 -7.78 2.80
CA ALA A 84 19.12 -8.05 4.23
C ALA A 84 18.54 -6.88 5.03
N GLY A 85 17.61 -7.19 5.96
CA GLY A 85 16.94 -6.19 6.78
C GLY A 85 15.75 -5.47 6.14
N ARG A 86 15.38 -5.80 4.89
CA ARG A 86 14.18 -5.26 4.25
C ARG A 86 12.99 -6.19 4.39
N THR A 87 11.82 -5.61 4.63
CA THR A 87 10.55 -6.35 4.74
C THR A 87 9.74 -6.20 3.46
N PRO A 88 9.24 -7.30 2.87
CA PRO A 88 8.35 -7.22 1.72
C PRO A 88 7.00 -6.61 2.09
N ILE A 89 6.45 -5.83 1.16
CA ILE A 89 5.11 -5.26 1.21
C ILE A 89 4.28 -6.02 0.18
N TYR A 90 3.19 -6.64 0.60
CA TYR A 90 2.33 -7.42 -0.27
C TYR A 90 1.01 -6.73 -0.52
N ARG A 91 0.50 -6.87 -1.75
CA ARG A 91 -0.93 -6.65 -2.03
C ARG A 91 -1.66 -7.97 -1.82
N CYS A 92 -2.61 -7.94 -0.91
CA CYS A 92 -3.44 -9.07 -0.55
C CYS A 92 -4.85 -8.84 -1.07
N ASN A 93 -5.53 -9.90 -1.47
CA ASN A 93 -6.94 -9.90 -1.80
C ASN A 93 -7.61 -11.06 -1.09
N TYR A 94 -8.64 -10.76 -0.31
CA TYR A 94 -9.47 -11.79 0.31
C TYR A 94 -10.94 -11.45 0.10
N ALA A 95 -11.67 -12.39 -0.50
CA ALA A 95 -13.10 -12.21 -0.82
C ALA A 95 -13.41 -10.92 -1.62
N GLY A 96 -12.46 -10.44 -2.43
CA GLY A 96 -12.61 -9.24 -3.26
C GLY A 96 -12.17 -7.93 -2.62
N ASP A 97 -11.79 -7.92 -1.34
CA ASP A 97 -11.26 -6.75 -0.63
C ASP A 97 -9.72 -6.74 -0.68
N HIS A 98 -9.12 -5.62 -1.09
CA HIS A 98 -7.67 -5.52 -1.15
C HIS A 98 -7.11 -4.82 0.08
N PHE A 99 -6.05 -5.37 0.62
CA PHE A 99 -5.35 -4.78 1.74
C PHE A 99 -3.84 -4.98 1.61
N VAL A 100 -3.08 -4.18 2.38
CA VAL A 100 -1.63 -4.28 2.42
C VAL A 100 -1.21 -5.08 3.65
N SER A 101 -0.26 -5.99 3.49
CA SER A 101 0.31 -6.79 4.58
C SER A 101 1.81 -7.01 4.36
N THR A 102 2.54 -7.34 5.43
CA THR A 102 3.92 -7.85 5.34
C THR A 102 3.97 -9.37 5.47
N SER A 103 2.83 -10.03 5.71
CA SER A 103 2.74 -11.48 5.76
C SER A 103 2.65 -12.08 4.36
N ALA A 104 3.52 -13.06 4.08
CA ALA A 104 3.49 -13.83 2.83
C ALA A 104 2.22 -14.71 2.70
N THR A 105 1.41 -14.82 3.76
CA THR A 105 0.11 -15.50 3.76
C THR A 105 -1.06 -14.54 3.94
N CYS A 106 -0.82 -13.23 3.75
CA CYS A 106 -1.85 -12.19 3.82
C CYS A 106 -2.67 -12.20 5.12
N GLU A 107 -2.11 -12.68 6.23
CA GLU A 107 -2.76 -12.80 7.55
C GLU A 107 -3.94 -13.80 7.62
N VAL A 108 -4.60 -14.09 6.49
CA VAL A 108 -5.81 -14.94 6.39
C VAL A 108 -5.56 -16.26 5.66
N GLY A 109 -4.31 -16.57 5.29
CA GLY A 109 -3.92 -17.85 4.67
C GLY A 109 -4.06 -17.89 3.15
N VAL A 110 -4.17 -16.73 2.48
CA VAL A 110 -4.19 -16.64 1.01
C VAL A 110 -2.84 -16.19 0.47
N SER A 111 -2.57 -16.55 -0.79
CA SER A 111 -1.37 -16.05 -1.49
C SER A 111 -1.58 -14.58 -1.89
N PRO A 112 -0.55 -13.73 -1.75
CA PRO A 112 -0.63 -12.36 -2.21
C PRO A 112 -0.71 -12.28 -3.73
N GLU A 113 -1.34 -11.22 -4.24
CA GLU A 113 -1.39 -10.93 -5.68
C GLU A 113 0.00 -10.54 -6.21
N GLY A 114 0.83 -9.96 -5.34
CA GLY A 114 2.20 -9.61 -5.68
C GLY A 114 2.90 -8.82 -4.59
N VAL A 115 4.20 -8.60 -4.80
CA VAL A 115 5.04 -7.72 -3.98
C VAL A 115 4.92 -6.30 -4.52
N LEU A 116 4.51 -5.38 -3.66
CA LEU A 116 4.44 -3.95 -3.95
C LEU A 116 5.81 -3.28 -3.84
N GLY A 117 6.68 -3.78 -2.98
CA GLY A 117 8.03 -3.26 -2.78
C GLY A 117 8.59 -3.72 -1.44
N TYR A 118 9.61 -3.01 -0.97
CA TYR A 118 10.31 -3.33 0.27
C TYR A 118 10.63 -2.07 1.07
N PHE A 119 10.61 -2.16 2.39
CA PHE A 119 10.99 -1.08 3.31
C PHE A 119 12.02 -1.55 4.33
#